data_AF-A0A075I8B5-F1
#
_entry.id   AF-A0A075I8B5-F1
#
_cell.length_a   1.000
_cell.length_b   1.000
_cell.length_c   1.000
_cell.angle_alpha   90.00
_cell.angle_beta   90.00
_cell.angle_gamma   90.00
#
_symmetry.space_group_name_H-M   'P 1'
#
loop_
_entity.id
_entity.type
_entity.pdbx_description
1 polymer ?
#
loop_
_entity_poly.entity_id
_entity_poly.type
_entity_poly.pdbx_seq_one_letter_code
_entity_poly.pdbx_strand_id
1 'polypeptide(L)'
;MKKRIVVKLSGQVFSMDETKKLKDYATFFVKKSKTHQPIIVAGGGKIARYFISHARSSGADESTLDELGIEISRLNAKLLIYALKDKVYPHPPTTLAEVKNAVDSGLIVVAGGLHPGQSTNGTAALIAEKVKATEFLNATDVDGIYDSDPNKNKKLKNSYK
;
A
#
# COMPACT_ATOMS: atom_id res chain seq x y z
N MET A 1 -23.28 6.54 4.15
CA MET A 1 -21.82 6.49 3.86
C MET A 1 -21.52 5.30 2.97
N LYS A 2 -20.55 5.42 2.05
CA LYS A 2 -20.10 4.28 1.23
C LYS A 2 -19.42 3.24 2.12
N LYS A 3 -19.54 1.95 1.76
CA LYS A 3 -18.76 0.89 2.37
C LYS A 3 -17.27 1.14 2.12
N ARG A 4 -16.43 0.90 3.13
CA ARG A 4 -14.98 1.13 3.06
C ARG A 4 -14.26 -0.16 2.69
N ILE A 5 -13.37 -0.07 1.72
CA ILE A 5 -12.49 -1.17 1.33
C ILE A 5 -11.05 -0.74 1.55
N VAL A 6 -10.26 -1.59 2.18
CA VAL A 6 -8.81 -1.38 2.27
C VAL A 6 -8.11 -2.27 1.26
N VAL A 7 -7.25 -1.67 0.45
CA VAL A 7 -6.47 -2.36 -0.57
C VAL A 7 -4.99 -2.09 -0.36
N LYS A 8 -4.22 -3.11 -0.03
CA LYS A 8 -2.76 -3.01 -0.06
C LYS A 8 -2.27 -3.34 -1.46
N LEU A 9 -1.48 -2.44 -2.04
CA LEU A 9 -0.82 -2.64 -3.32
C LEU A 9 0.64 -3.07 -3.10
N SER A 10 1.07 -4.13 -3.78
CA SER A 10 2.49 -4.48 -3.89
C SER A 10 3.30 -3.27 -4.37
N GLY A 11 4.50 -3.08 -3.81
CA GLY A 11 5.41 -2.03 -4.27
C GLY A 11 5.92 -2.25 -5.70
N GLN A 12 5.70 -3.44 -6.27
CA GLN A 12 5.97 -3.73 -7.68
C GLN A 12 5.09 -2.91 -8.63
N VAL A 13 3.89 -2.51 -8.21
CA VAL A 13 3.00 -1.63 -8.99
C VAL A 13 3.67 -0.27 -9.31
N PHE A 14 4.65 0.14 -8.50
CA PHE A 14 5.35 1.42 -8.59
C PHE A 14 6.77 1.28 -9.13
N SER A 15 7.14 0.15 -9.75
CA SER A 15 8.47 0.02 -10.34
C SER A 15 8.64 0.91 -11.57
N MET A 16 9.89 1.24 -11.89
CA MET A 16 10.29 2.17 -12.95
C MET A 16 9.69 1.80 -14.33
N ASP A 17 9.50 0.51 -14.60
CA ASP A 17 9.02 0.02 -15.89
C ASP A 17 7.48 0.00 -16.02
N GLU A 18 6.74 0.38 -14.97
CA GLU A 18 5.29 0.10 -14.84
C GLU A 18 4.40 1.35 -14.90
N THR A 19 4.87 2.41 -15.57
CA THR A 19 4.15 3.69 -15.65
C THR A 19 2.71 3.59 -16.18
N LYS A 20 2.43 2.63 -17.09
CA LYS A 20 1.09 2.38 -17.62
C LYS A 20 0.14 1.79 -16.56
N LYS A 21 0.62 0.88 -15.72
CA LYS A 21 -0.19 0.23 -14.68
C LYS A 21 -0.76 1.21 -13.67
N LEU A 22 0.00 2.25 -13.32
CA LEU A 22 -0.45 3.26 -12.35
C LEU A 22 -1.74 3.97 -12.81
N LYS A 23 -1.84 4.30 -14.11
CA LYS A 23 -3.03 4.93 -14.69
C LYS A 23 -4.23 3.97 -14.71
N ASP A 24 -3.99 2.70 -14.98
CA ASP A 24 -5.03 1.66 -14.96
C ASP A 24 -5.59 1.46 -13.55
N TYR A 25 -4.72 1.41 -12.53
CA TYR A 25 -5.14 1.39 -11.12
C TYR A 25 -5.91 2.64 -10.73
N ALA A 26 -5.45 3.83 -11.12
CA ALA A 26 -6.17 5.07 -10.84
C ALA A 26 -7.59 5.04 -11.44
N THR A 27 -7.71 4.60 -12.70
CA THR A 27 -9.00 4.44 -13.39
C THR A 27 -9.90 3.43 -12.67
N PHE A 28 -9.34 2.29 -12.25
CA PHE A 28 -10.05 1.28 -11.48
C PHE A 28 -10.59 1.84 -10.16
N PHE A 29 -9.76 2.52 -9.38
CA PHE A 29 -10.17 3.07 -8.08
C PHE A 29 -11.17 4.22 -8.21
N VAL A 30 -11.06 5.06 -9.26
CA VAL A 30 -12.08 6.08 -9.58
C VAL A 30 -13.43 5.42 -9.92
N LYS A 31 -13.43 4.30 -10.66
CA LYS A 31 -14.66 3.55 -10.93
C LYS A 31 -15.23 2.94 -9.64
N LYS A 32 -14.39 2.30 -8.83
CA LYS A 32 -14.80 1.66 -7.55
C LYS A 32 -15.27 2.69 -6.52
N SER A 33 -14.72 3.91 -6.56
CA SER A 33 -15.10 4.99 -5.64
C SER A 33 -16.56 5.42 -5.76
N LYS A 34 -17.25 5.05 -6.86
CA LYS A 34 -18.69 5.30 -7.02
C LYS A 34 -19.54 4.48 -6.05
N THR A 35 -19.12 3.27 -5.68
CA THR A 35 -19.89 2.35 -4.82
C THR A 35 -19.25 2.12 -3.45
N HIS A 36 -17.92 2.22 -3.37
CA HIS A 36 -17.15 2.03 -2.15
C HIS A 36 -16.26 3.26 -1.90
N GLN A 37 -15.73 3.40 -0.69
CA GLN A 37 -14.63 4.32 -0.42
C GLN A 37 -13.33 3.49 -0.38
N PRO A 38 -12.42 3.63 -1.37
CA PRO A 38 -11.13 2.97 -1.35
C PRO A 38 -10.16 3.66 -0.39
N ILE A 39 -9.51 2.87 0.45
CA ILE A 39 -8.35 3.25 1.25
C ILE A 39 -7.19 2.36 0.80
N ILE A 40 -6.16 2.96 0.24
CA ILE A 40 -5.09 2.26 -0.47
C ILE A 40 -3.81 2.39 0.33
N VAL A 41 -3.07 1.30 0.51
CA VAL A 41 -1.75 1.30 1.16
C VAL A 41 -0.70 0.89 0.13
N ALA A 42 0.18 1.81 -0.23
CA ALA A 42 1.25 1.59 -1.19
C ALA A 42 2.45 0.90 -0.52
N GLY A 43 3.00 -0.14 -1.15
CA GLY A 43 4.27 -0.77 -0.75
C GLY A 43 5.51 -0.01 -1.24
N GLY A 44 6.66 -0.20 -0.59
CA GLY A 44 7.93 0.44 -0.97
C GLY A 44 8.66 -0.16 -2.19
N GLY A 45 8.45 -1.45 -2.48
CA GLY A 45 8.88 -2.08 -3.73
C GLY A 45 10.39 -2.30 -3.87
N LYS A 46 10.89 -2.33 -5.11
CA LYS A 46 12.32 -2.50 -5.41
C LYS A 46 13.15 -1.28 -4.98
N ILE A 47 12.60 -0.07 -5.13
CA ILE A 47 13.26 1.17 -4.75
C ILE A 47 13.51 1.20 -3.23
N ALA A 48 12.52 0.86 -2.41
CA ALA A 48 12.72 0.79 -0.95
C ALA A 48 13.85 -0.18 -0.57
N ARG A 49 13.85 -1.39 -1.16
CA ARG A 49 14.90 -2.39 -0.94
C ARG A 49 16.29 -1.90 -1.34
N TYR A 50 16.40 -1.18 -2.46
CA TYR A 50 17.66 -0.59 -2.91
C TYR A 50 18.21 0.42 -1.90
N PHE A 51 17.39 1.40 -1.50
CA PHE A 51 17.78 2.44 -0.55
C PHE A 51 18.09 1.88 0.85
N ILE A 52 17.27 0.95 1.35
CA ILE A 52 17.50 0.24 2.62
C ILE A 52 18.84 -0.51 2.58
N SER A 53 19.15 -1.19 1.48
CA SER A 53 20.41 -1.92 1.36
C SER A 53 21.62 -0.99 1.40
N HIS A 54 21.51 0.17 0.75
CA HIS A 54 22.55 1.19 0.77
C HIS A 54 22.74 1.79 2.17
N ALA A 55 21.66 2.21 2.83
CA ALA A 55 21.72 2.73 4.19
C ALA A 55 22.26 1.70 5.19
N ARG A 56 21.89 0.43 5.05
CA ARG A 56 22.43 -0.66 5.88
C ARG A 56 23.94 -0.83 5.68
N SER A 57 24.42 -0.73 4.44
CA SER A 57 25.86 -0.79 4.16
C SER A 57 26.64 0.38 4.77
N SER A 58 25.96 1.49 5.05
CA SER A 58 26.51 2.66 5.75
C SER A 58 26.36 2.60 7.28
N GLY A 59 25.85 1.50 7.84
CA GLY A 59 25.75 1.29 9.29
C GLY A 59 24.49 1.83 9.96
N ALA A 60 23.44 2.14 9.21
CA ALA A 60 22.16 2.55 9.79
C ALA A 60 21.50 1.42 10.59
N ASP A 61 20.87 1.75 11.72
CA ASP A 61 20.10 0.81 12.54
C ASP A 61 18.75 0.44 11.89
N GLU A 62 18.15 -0.66 12.33
CA GLU A 62 16.92 -1.18 11.72
C GLU A 62 15.71 -0.23 11.81
N SER A 63 15.63 0.62 12.84
CA SER A 63 14.55 1.63 12.92
C SER A 63 14.72 2.67 11.83
N THR A 64 15.96 3.16 11.63
CA THR A 64 16.30 4.08 10.54
C THR A 64 16.03 3.46 9.16
N LEU A 65 16.29 2.16 8.99
CA LEU A 65 15.98 1.45 7.75
C LEU A 65 14.47 1.36 7.48
N ASP A 66 13.67 1.11 8.51
CA ASP A 66 12.23 1.10 8.41
C ASP A 66 11.66 2.48 8.05
N GLU A 67 12.19 3.55 8.64
CA GLU A 67 11.84 4.94 8.30
C GLU A 67 12.05 5.21 6.81
N LEU A 68 13.20 4.81 6.26
CA LEU A 68 13.50 4.95 4.84
C LEU A 68 12.52 4.17 3.95
N GLY A 69 12.16 2.95 4.38
CA GLY A 69 11.11 2.16 3.73
C GLY A 69 9.75 2.84 3.73
N ILE A 70 9.39 3.47 4.85
CA ILE A 70 8.16 4.25 5.01
C ILE A 70 8.16 5.46 4.09
N GLU A 71 9.23 6.25 4.04
CA GLU A 71 9.32 7.41 3.17
C GLU A 71 9.14 7.04 1.69
N ILE A 72 9.78 5.96 1.25
CA ILE A 72 9.67 5.50 -0.14
C ILE A 72 8.27 5.00 -0.44
N SER A 73 7.62 4.28 0.50
CA SER A 73 6.23 3.89 0.33
C SER A 73 5.26 5.09 0.26
N ARG A 74 5.55 6.17 1.00
CA ARG A 74 4.79 7.44 0.93
C ARG A 74 5.03 8.17 -0.39
N LEU A 75 6.24 8.09 -0.96
CA LEU A 75 6.52 8.60 -2.29
C LEU A 75 5.71 7.85 -3.36
N ASN A 76 5.63 6.52 -3.25
CA ASN A 76 4.75 5.70 -4.11
C ASN A 76 3.27 6.08 -3.95
N ALA A 77 2.81 6.32 -2.71
CA ALA A 77 1.46 6.83 -2.45
C ALA A 77 1.19 8.16 -3.16
N LYS A 78 2.14 9.11 -3.13
CA LYS A 78 2.04 10.40 -3.84
C LYS A 78 1.89 10.21 -5.35
N LEU A 79 2.63 9.28 -5.96
CA LEU A 79 2.48 8.98 -7.39
C LEU A 79 1.04 8.59 -7.75
N LEU A 80 0.42 7.73 -6.94
CA LEU A 80 -0.98 7.34 -7.16
C LEU A 80 -1.95 8.50 -6.89
N ILE A 81 -1.70 9.31 -5.86
CA ILE A 81 -2.49 10.52 -5.58
C ILE A 81 -2.52 11.44 -6.81
N TYR A 82 -1.36 11.70 -7.43
CA TYR A 82 -1.30 12.54 -8.63
C TYR A 82 -2.04 11.93 -9.82
N ALA A 83 -2.02 10.61 -9.96
CA ALA A 83 -2.80 9.92 -11.00
C ALA A 83 -4.33 9.99 -10.75
N LEU A 84 -4.76 10.07 -9.49
CA LEU A 84 -6.16 10.12 -9.06
C LEU A 84 -6.79 11.53 -9.10
N LYS A 85 -5.98 12.59 -9.22
CA LYS A 85 -6.42 13.99 -9.38
C LYS A 85 -7.36 14.47 -8.26
N ASP A 86 -8.57 14.92 -8.58
CA ASP A 86 -9.55 15.51 -7.65
C ASP A 86 -10.37 14.46 -6.88
N LYS A 87 -10.16 13.16 -7.13
CA LYS A 87 -10.93 12.07 -6.51
C LYS A 87 -10.31 11.50 -5.24
N VAL A 88 -9.20 12.09 -4.78
CA VAL A 88 -8.37 11.57 -3.70
C VAL A 88 -8.04 12.67 -2.68
N TYR A 89 -7.88 12.27 -1.42
CA TYR A 89 -7.35 13.13 -0.38
C TYR A 89 -5.90 13.55 -0.74
N PRO A 90 -5.54 14.84 -0.64
CA PRO A 90 -4.40 15.41 -1.37
C PRO A 90 -3.01 14.96 -0.87
N HIS A 91 -2.90 14.43 0.35
CA HIS A 91 -1.63 14.05 0.95
C HIS A 91 -1.72 12.69 1.64
N PRO A 92 -0.66 11.86 1.60
CA PRO A 92 -0.69 10.59 2.29
C PRO A 92 -0.70 10.83 3.81
N PRO A 93 -1.72 10.32 4.54
CA PRO A 93 -1.72 10.41 5.99
C PRO A 93 -0.56 9.60 6.57
N THR A 94 0.02 10.09 7.65
CA THR A 94 1.24 9.56 8.27
C THR A 94 0.97 8.84 9.59
N THR A 95 -0.22 9.00 10.16
CA THR A 95 -0.66 8.34 11.39
C THR A 95 -2.06 7.71 11.23
N LEU A 96 -2.42 6.76 12.11
CA LEU A 96 -3.77 6.19 12.12
C LEU A 96 -4.86 7.24 12.42
N ALA A 97 -4.54 8.29 13.17
CA ALA A 97 -5.45 9.40 13.44
C ALA A 97 -5.68 10.22 12.17
N GLU A 98 -4.63 10.56 11.43
CA GLU A 98 -4.73 11.23 10.14
C GLU A 98 -5.49 10.41 9.10
N VAL A 99 -5.28 9.07 9.08
CA VAL A 99 -6.06 8.18 8.21
C VAL A 99 -7.55 8.30 8.53
N LYS A 100 -7.93 8.29 9.81
CA LYS A 100 -9.32 8.44 10.24
C LYS A 100 -9.91 9.78 9.78
N ASN A 101 -9.16 10.88 9.95
CA ASN A 101 -9.61 12.20 9.52
C ASN A 101 -9.72 12.28 7.99
N ALA A 102 -8.77 11.71 7.26
CA ALA A 102 -8.77 11.70 5.80
C ALA A 102 -9.97 10.93 5.23
N VAL A 103 -10.35 9.79 5.82
CA VAL A 103 -11.52 9.03 5.34
C VAL A 103 -12.84 9.75 5.56
N ASP A 104 -12.93 10.69 6.49
CA ASP A 104 -14.15 11.47 6.73
C ASP A 104 -14.43 12.47 5.59
N SER A 105 -13.44 12.79 4.76
CA SER A 105 -13.64 13.54 3.50
C SER A 105 -14.50 12.81 2.46
N GLY A 106 -14.67 11.50 2.60
CA GLY A 106 -15.36 10.65 1.61
C GLY A 106 -14.59 10.39 0.31
N LEU A 107 -13.40 10.97 0.16
CA LEU A 107 -12.51 10.76 -0.99
C LEU A 107 -11.77 9.42 -0.89
N ILE A 108 -11.11 9.04 -2.00
CA ILE A 108 -10.10 7.97 -1.95
C ILE A 108 -8.98 8.43 -1.00
N VAL A 109 -8.47 7.54 -0.16
CA VAL A 109 -7.30 7.82 0.69
C VAL A 109 -6.16 6.92 0.27
N VAL A 110 -4.95 7.45 0.11
CA VAL A 110 -3.76 6.66 -0.21
C VAL A 110 -2.69 6.93 0.85
N ALA A 111 -2.26 5.89 1.55
CA ALA A 111 -1.22 5.95 2.57
C ALA A 111 0.02 5.15 2.14
N GLY A 112 1.15 5.44 2.76
CA GLY A 112 2.32 4.54 2.80
C GLY A 112 2.34 3.77 4.12
N GLY A 113 3.53 3.41 4.58
CA GLY A 113 3.76 2.96 5.96
C GLY A 113 3.52 4.07 6.99
N LEU A 114 3.21 3.67 8.22
CA LEU A 114 2.90 4.60 9.32
C LEU A 114 4.00 4.67 10.39
N HIS A 115 4.57 3.52 10.76
CA HIS A 115 5.48 3.39 11.90
C HIS A 115 6.56 2.34 11.62
N PRO A 116 7.79 2.51 12.14
CA PRO A 116 8.81 1.46 12.14
C PRO A 116 8.33 0.16 12.82
N GLY A 117 8.99 -0.95 12.52
CA GLY A 117 8.68 -2.28 13.05
C GLY A 117 7.50 -3.00 12.37
N GLN A 118 6.97 -2.46 11.27
CA GLN A 118 5.87 -3.11 10.54
C GLN A 118 5.98 -2.98 9.02
N SER A 119 5.54 -4.03 8.32
CA SER A 119 5.35 -3.99 6.88
C SER A 119 4.09 -3.23 6.49
N THR A 120 3.94 -2.92 5.20
CA THR A 120 2.72 -2.29 4.68
C THR A 120 1.50 -3.21 4.72
N ASN A 121 1.67 -4.54 4.84
CA ASN A 121 0.56 -5.45 5.12
C ASN A 121 0.00 -5.19 6.53
N GLY A 122 0.88 -5.06 7.53
CA GLY A 122 0.50 -4.75 8.91
C GLY A 122 -0.16 -3.37 9.02
N THR A 123 0.44 -2.36 8.35
CA THR A 123 -0.16 -1.03 8.23
C THR A 123 -1.59 -1.09 7.66
N ALA A 124 -1.79 -1.84 6.58
CA ALA A 124 -3.10 -1.95 5.94
C ALA A 124 -4.13 -2.67 6.83
N ALA A 125 -3.72 -3.69 7.59
CA ALA A 125 -4.58 -4.35 8.57
C ALA A 125 -5.02 -3.38 9.68
N LEU A 126 -4.09 -2.62 10.26
CA LEU A 126 -4.41 -1.60 11.28
C LEU A 126 -5.33 -0.51 10.74
N ILE A 127 -5.11 -0.07 9.50
CA ILE A 127 -5.99 0.90 8.83
C ILE A 127 -7.39 0.30 8.65
N ALA A 128 -7.51 -0.95 8.19
CA ALA A 128 -8.78 -1.62 7.98
C ALA A 128 -9.61 -1.71 9.27
N GLU A 129 -8.97 -2.08 10.37
CA GLU A 129 -9.58 -2.06 11.69
C GLU A 129 -10.01 -0.64 12.09
N LYS A 130 -9.08 0.33 12.02
CA LYS A 130 -9.30 1.73 12.44
C LYS A 130 -10.49 2.38 11.73
N VAL A 131 -10.66 2.11 10.44
CA VAL A 131 -11.72 2.71 9.61
C VAL A 131 -12.97 1.84 9.52
N LYS A 132 -12.99 0.68 10.19
CA LYS A 132 -14.06 -0.33 10.14
C LYS A 132 -14.37 -0.74 8.69
N ALA A 133 -13.33 -1.10 7.95
CA ALA A 133 -13.46 -1.56 6.57
C ALA A 133 -14.29 -2.84 6.50
N THR A 134 -15.17 -2.93 5.50
CA THR A 134 -15.99 -4.13 5.27
C THR A 134 -15.23 -5.20 4.49
N GLU A 135 -14.18 -4.80 3.77
CA GLU A 135 -13.35 -5.69 2.96
C GLU A 135 -11.87 -5.27 3.07
N PHE A 136 -11.00 -6.26 3.10
CA PHE A 136 -9.55 -6.12 3.06
C PHE A 136 -8.99 -6.94 1.91
N LEU A 137 -8.28 -6.30 0.98
CA LEU A 137 -7.68 -6.92 -0.18
C LEU A 137 -6.17 -6.70 -0.15
N ASN A 138 -5.40 -7.79 -0.16
CA ASN A 138 -3.95 -7.75 -0.31
C ASN A 138 -3.60 -8.09 -1.77
N ALA A 139 -3.45 -7.07 -2.61
CA ALA A 139 -3.01 -7.25 -3.99
C ALA A 139 -1.50 -7.48 -4.02
N THR A 140 -1.13 -8.76 -3.92
CA THR A 140 0.23 -9.26 -3.99
C THR A 140 0.43 -10.06 -5.28
N ASP A 141 1.68 -10.24 -5.69
CA ASP A 141 2.08 -10.93 -6.93
C ASP A 141 1.96 -12.46 -6.84
N VAL A 142 1.18 -12.97 -5.89
CA VAL A 142 0.91 -14.39 -5.67
C VAL A 142 -0.60 -14.57 -5.52
N ASP A 143 -1.16 -15.56 -6.22
CA ASP A 143 -2.63 -15.75 -6.36
C ASP A 143 -3.32 -16.27 -5.07
N GLY A 144 -2.61 -16.32 -3.94
CA GLY A 144 -3.13 -16.82 -2.68
C GLY A 144 -2.12 -16.80 -1.54
N ILE A 145 -2.54 -17.32 -0.39
CA ILE A 145 -1.66 -17.61 0.74
C ILE A 145 -1.03 -18.98 0.48
N TYR A 146 0.30 -19.03 0.52
CA TYR A 146 1.09 -20.25 0.37
C TYR A 146 1.87 -20.52 1.65
N ASP A 147 2.06 -21.80 1.99
CA ASP A 147 2.84 -22.21 3.17
C ASP A 147 4.33 -21.83 3.04
N SER A 148 4.81 -21.51 1.83
CA SER A 148 6.12 -20.88 1.60
C SER A 148 6.14 -20.06 0.30
N ASP A 149 7.19 -19.27 0.05
CA ASP A 149 7.32 -18.39 -1.12
C ASP A 149 7.20 -19.19 -2.44
N PRO A 150 6.10 -19.03 -3.20
CA PRO A 150 5.86 -19.80 -4.42
C PRO A 150 6.84 -19.43 -5.55
N ASN A 151 7.49 -18.26 -5.47
CA ASN A 151 8.52 -17.85 -6.43
C ASN A 151 9.86 -18.56 -6.19
N LYS A 152 10.08 -19.09 -4.99
CA LYS A 152 11.26 -19.90 -4.65
C LYS A 152 11.00 -21.39 -4.81
N ASN A 153 9.74 -21.82 -4.69
CA ASN A 153 9.34 -23.23 -4.75
C ASN A 153 8.18 -23.46 -5.73
N LYS A 154 8.50 -23.85 -6.97
CA LYS A 154 7.52 -24.18 -8.04
C LYS A 154 6.57 -25.36 -7.76
N LYS A 155 6.69 -26.03 -6.60
CA LYS A 155 5.90 -27.21 -6.23
C LYS A 155 5.02 -26.94 -5.01
N LEU A 156 4.01 -26.08 -5.09
CA LEU A 156 3.06 -25.92 -3.97
C LEU A 156 1.61 -25.83 -4.45
N LYS A 157 0.75 -26.50 -3.67
CA LYS A 157 -0.71 -26.50 -3.79
C LYS A 157 -1.29 -25.38 -2.92
N ASN A 158 -2.21 -24.60 -3.46
CA ASN A 158 -2.97 -23.59 -2.71
C ASN A 158 -3.70 -24.23 -1.52
N SER A 159 -3.59 -23.64 -0.33
CA SER A 159 -4.21 -24.15 0.90
C SER A 159 -5.64 -23.67 1.13
N TYR A 160 -6.24 -22.88 0.22
CA TYR A 160 -7.64 -22.44 0.34
C TYR A 160 -8.38 -22.49 -1.02
N LYS A 161 -9.58 -23.09 -0.99
CA LYS A 161 -10.68 -22.94 -1.95
C LYS A 161 -11.72 -22.00 -1.36
#